data_AF-A0A9D1N868-F1
#
_entry.id   AF-A0A9D1N868-F1
#
_cell.length_a   1.000
_cell.length_b   1.000
_cell.length_c   1.000
_cell.angle_alpha   90.00
_cell.angle_beta   90.00
_cell.angle_gamma   90.00
#
_symmetry.space_group_name_H-M   'P 1'
#
loop_
_entity.id
_entity.type
_entity.pdbx_description
1 polymer ?
#
loop_
_entity_poly.entity_id
_entity_poly.type
_entity_poly.pdbx_seq_one_letter_code
_entity_poly.pdbx_strand_id
1 'polypeptide(L)'
;MERTPFTALLEKNTYPGRGIMIGRSADGKHAVTAYFIMGRSVNSRNRVFVEEGEGIRTEAFDVSKLSDPSLIIYAPVKVLGNTTIVTNGDQTDTVYKLMGQGKTFEEALRTRKFEPDEPNYTPRISGIINVMEGGFDFAMSILKSGDGDPEYCIRNTFAYDGCPAGEGRFVHTYTGDGNPLPSYEGEPARVEISGDIDQFTDAVWNSLNEDNKVSLFVRYIDIETGEYETRIVNKNK
;
A
#
# COMPACT_ATOMS: atom_id res chain seq x y z
N MET A 1 24.50 -0.13 5.59
CA MET A 1 23.65 0.90 4.98
C MET A 1 22.92 1.62 6.09
N GLU A 2 23.01 2.94 6.09
CA GLU A 2 22.32 3.81 7.04
C GLU A 2 20.80 3.66 6.85
N ARG A 3 20.05 3.50 7.95
CA ARG A 3 18.59 3.40 7.88
C ARG A 3 18.05 4.80 7.56
N THR A 4 17.21 4.92 6.52
CA THR A 4 16.60 6.20 6.16
C THR A 4 15.20 6.27 6.79
N PRO A 5 14.83 7.36 7.47
CA PRO A 5 13.47 7.57 7.97
C PRO A 5 12.44 7.43 6.85
N PHE A 6 11.33 6.74 7.10
CA PHE A 6 10.27 6.57 6.10
C PHE A 6 9.79 7.92 5.56
N THR A 7 9.56 8.88 6.44
CA THR A 7 9.17 10.27 6.12
C THR A 7 10.15 10.96 5.19
N ALA A 8 11.46 10.76 5.40
CA ALA A 8 12.49 11.37 4.56
C ALA A 8 12.49 10.84 3.12
N LEU A 9 12.03 9.61 2.88
CA LEU A 9 11.82 9.11 1.50
C LEU A 9 10.59 9.75 0.84
N LEU A 10 9.52 9.98 1.61
CA LEU A 10 8.30 10.62 1.12
C LEU A 10 8.56 12.10 0.78
N GLU A 11 9.26 12.83 1.64
CA GLU A 11 9.60 14.25 1.43
C GLU A 11 10.47 14.48 0.19
N LYS A 12 11.33 13.52 -0.14
CA LYS A 12 12.19 13.59 -1.33
C LYS A 12 11.48 13.21 -2.63
N ASN A 13 10.31 12.57 -2.54
CA ASN A 13 9.56 12.12 -3.70
C ASN A 13 8.23 12.88 -3.81
N THR A 14 8.17 13.83 -4.73
CA THR A 14 6.99 14.65 -4.99
C THR A 14 5.76 13.85 -5.43
N TYR A 15 5.97 12.67 -6.04
CA TYR A 15 4.88 11.84 -6.54
C TYR A 15 5.22 10.34 -6.63
N PRO A 16 5.23 9.61 -5.50
CA PRO A 16 5.32 8.15 -5.48
C PRO A 16 4.05 7.44 -5.99
N GLY A 17 2.95 8.19 -6.16
CA GLY A 17 1.63 7.65 -6.50
C GLY A 17 0.99 6.96 -5.29
N ARG A 18 0.83 5.63 -5.33
CA ARG A 18 0.34 4.84 -4.20
C ARG A 18 1.51 4.17 -3.52
N GLY A 19 1.47 4.06 -2.20
CA GLY A 19 2.55 3.46 -1.43
C GLY A 19 2.04 2.54 -0.33
N ILE A 20 2.75 1.42 -0.14
CA ILE A 20 2.53 0.46 0.95
C ILE A 20 3.85 0.34 1.72
N MET A 21 3.80 0.58 3.03
CA MET A 21 4.88 0.30 3.95
C MET A 21 4.40 -0.76 4.94
N ILE A 22 5.19 -1.83 5.13
CA ILE A 22 4.94 -2.86 6.14
C ILE A 22 6.20 -3.01 7.00
N GLY A 23 6.04 -3.06 8.32
CA GLY A 23 7.18 -3.17 9.23
C GLY A 23 6.81 -3.54 10.65
N ARG A 24 7.72 -3.25 11.58
CA ARG A 24 7.57 -3.49 13.01
C ARG A 24 7.75 -2.20 13.79
N SER A 25 6.88 -1.94 14.76
CA SER A 25 7.00 -0.79 15.66
C SER A 25 8.34 -0.78 16.40
N ALA A 26 8.77 0.41 16.84
CA ALA A 26 10.05 0.59 17.53
C ALA A 26 10.15 -0.18 18.86
N ASP A 27 9.02 -0.36 19.55
CA ASP A 27 8.93 -1.19 20.77
C ASP A 27 8.87 -2.70 20.48
N GLY A 28 8.79 -3.08 19.20
CA GLY A 28 8.74 -4.46 18.75
C GLY A 28 7.39 -5.15 18.97
N LYS A 29 6.36 -4.47 19.46
CA LYS A 29 5.08 -5.09 19.83
C LYS A 29 4.09 -5.22 18.68
N HIS A 30 4.20 -4.36 17.67
CA HIS A 30 3.19 -4.27 16.62
C HIS A 30 3.78 -4.55 15.24
N ALA A 31 3.02 -5.27 14.41
CA ALA A 31 3.16 -5.22 12.97
C ALA A 31 2.48 -3.93 12.49
N VAL A 32 3.21 -3.11 11.73
CA VAL A 32 2.77 -1.79 11.31
C VAL A 32 2.57 -1.79 9.81
N THR A 33 1.46 -1.22 9.35
CA THR A 33 1.22 -0.96 7.93
C THR A 33 0.75 0.46 7.69
N ALA A 34 1.27 1.08 6.63
CA ALA A 34 0.76 2.33 6.09
C ALA A 34 0.45 2.16 4.62
N TYR A 35 -0.75 2.58 4.22
CA TYR A 35 -1.16 2.67 2.83
C TYR A 35 -1.63 4.08 2.53
N PHE A 36 -1.08 4.69 1.48
CA PHE A 36 -1.50 6.01 1.07
C PHE A 36 -1.77 6.10 -0.42
N ILE A 37 -2.59 7.08 -0.76
CA ILE A 37 -2.89 7.49 -2.12
C ILE A 37 -2.44 8.93 -2.32
N MET A 38 -1.65 9.14 -3.36
CA MET A 38 -1.43 10.44 -3.97
C MET A 38 -2.00 10.45 -5.40
N GLY A 39 -2.52 11.60 -5.82
CA GLY A 39 -3.17 11.79 -7.11
C GLY A 39 -2.89 13.16 -7.71
N ARG A 40 -2.70 13.19 -9.04
CA ARG A 40 -2.50 14.43 -9.83
C ARG A 40 -3.72 14.86 -10.63
N SER A 41 -4.55 13.92 -11.08
CA SER A 41 -5.77 14.23 -11.84
C SER A 41 -6.97 14.49 -10.92
N VAL A 42 -7.99 15.16 -11.45
CA VAL A 42 -9.26 15.37 -10.74
C VAL A 42 -9.85 14.03 -10.30
N ASN A 43 -9.90 13.03 -11.19
CA ASN A 43 -10.42 11.70 -10.89
C ASN A 43 -9.60 11.00 -9.79
N SER A 44 -8.27 11.07 -9.86
CA SER A 44 -7.36 10.45 -8.87
C SER A 44 -7.39 11.12 -7.50
N ARG A 45 -7.70 12.42 -7.43
CA ARG A 45 -7.88 13.17 -6.18
C ARG A 45 -9.27 13.04 -5.58
N ASN A 46 -10.24 12.62 -6.38
CA ASN A 46 -11.65 12.55 -6.01
C ASN A 46 -11.99 11.26 -5.25
N ARG A 47 -11.20 10.91 -4.24
CA ARG A 47 -11.45 9.70 -3.43
C ARG A 47 -11.16 9.91 -1.96
N VAL A 48 -11.87 9.15 -1.14
CA VAL A 48 -11.69 9.06 0.31
C VAL A 48 -11.68 7.58 0.72
N PHE A 49 -11.00 7.27 1.81
CA PHE A 49 -11.15 5.99 2.49
C PHE A 49 -12.31 6.05 3.44
N VAL A 50 -13.12 4.99 3.41
CA VAL A 50 -14.16 4.72 4.40
C VAL A 50 -13.98 3.31 4.94
N GLU A 51 -14.34 3.11 6.20
CA GLU A 51 -14.30 1.80 6.84
C GLU A 51 -15.28 0.83 6.17
N GLU A 52 -14.84 -0.41 5.95
CA GLU A 52 -15.68 -1.50 5.46
C GLU A 52 -15.25 -2.80 6.11
N GLY A 53 -16.09 -3.32 7.01
CA GLY A 53 -15.77 -4.49 7.82
C GLY A 53 -14.49 -4.27 8.63
N GLU A 54 -13.54 -5.18 8.49
CA GLU A 54 -12.22 -5.11 9.15
C GLU A 54 -11.18 -4.31 8.35
N GLY A 55 -11.55 -3.76 7.20
CA GLY A 55 -10.67 -3.05 6.29
C GLY A 55 -11.21 -1.68 5.89
N ILE A 56 -10.85 -1.28 4.67
CA ILE A 56 -11.30 -0.02 4.08
C ILE A 56 -11.68 -0.23 2.63
N ARG A 57 -12.52 0.67 2.14
CA ARG A 57 -12.79 0.86 0.71
C ARG A 57 -12.60 2.31 0.30
N THR A 58 -12.34 2.52 -0.97
CA THR A 58 -12.36 3.85 -1.57
C THR A 58 -13.77 4.21 -2.01
N GLU A 59 -14.16 5.45 -1.75
CA GLU A 59 -15.36 6.07 -2.30
C GLU A 59 -14.99 7.32 -3.10
N ALA A 60 -15.81 7.67 -4.08
CA ALA A 60 -15.70 8.96 -4.74
C ALA A 60 -16.13 10.06 -3.76
N PHE A 61 -15.30 11.09 -3.57
CA PHE A 61 -15.67 12.24 -2.73
C PHE A 61 -16.85 13.02 -3.34
N ASP A 62 -16.77 13.28 -4.64
CA ASP A 62 -17.80 13.95 -5.43
C ASP A 62 -18.18 13.06 -6.60
N VAL A 63 -19.33 12.41 -6.52
CA VAL A 63 -19.82 11.46 -7.54
C VAL A 63 -19.91 12.12 -8.93
N SER A 64 -20.16 13.44 -9.01
CA SER A 64 -20.27 14.15 -10.30
C SER A 64 -18.93 14.26 -11.05
N LYS A 65 -17.80 14.11 -10.36
CA LYS A 65 -16.45 14.18 -10.92
C LYS A 65 -15.86 12.79 -11.24
N LEU A 66 -16.61 11.72 -11.02
CA LEU A 66 -16.17 10.35 -11.26
C LEU A 66 -16.31 10.03 -12.75
N SER A 67 -15.18 9.89 -13.44
CA SER A 67 -15.17 9.54 -14.87
C SER A 67 -15.09 8.04 -15.10
N ASP A 68 -14.17 7.36 -14.41
CA ASP A 68 -13.98 5.92 -14.47
C ASP A 68 -13.94 5.36 -13.04
N PRO A 69 -14.97 4.59 -12.61
CA PRO A 69 -15.02 4.02 -11.28
C PRO A 69 -14.06 2.84 -11.09
N SER A 70 -13.64 2.15 -12.15
CA SER A 70 -12.99 0.83 -12.06
C SER A 70 -11.62 0.86 -11.39
N LEU A 71 -10.88 1.96 -11.55
CA LEU A 71 -9.57 2.19 -10.91
C LEU A 71 -9.68 3.05 -9.63
N ILE A 72 -10.88 3.54 -9.30
CA ILE A 72 -11.12 4.44 -8.18
C ILE A 72 -11.79 3.74 -7.02
N ILE A 73 -12.77 2.86 -7.27
CA ILE A 73 -13.58 2.19 -6.26
C ILE A 73 -13.12 0.74 -6.13
N TYR A 74 -12.43 0.45 -5.04
CA TYR A 74 -11.98 -0.89 -4.64
C TYR A 74 -11.82 -0.93 -3.12
N ALA A 75 -11.55 -2.10 -2.56
CA ALA A 75 -11.19 -2.27 -1.15
C ALA A 75 -9.66 -2.30 -1.01
N PRO A 76 -8.96 -1.24 -0.58
CA PRO A 76 -7.51 -1.33 -0.41
C PRO A 76 -7.10 -2.33 0.67
N VAL A 77 -7.93 -2.52 1.70
CA VAL A 77 -7.61 -3.39 2.83
C VAL A 77 -8.73 -4.39 3.07
N LYS A 78 -8.37 -5.67 3.21
CA LYS A 78 -9.26 -6.75 3.66
C LYS A 78 -8.54 -7.66 4.64
N VAL A 79 -9.28 -8.31 5.53
CA VAL A 79 -8.73 -9.26 6.51
C VAL A 79 -9.30 -10.64 6.22
N LEU A 80 -8.43 -11.64 6.02
CA LEU A 80 -8.78 -13.04 5.82
C LEU A 80 -8.20 -13.86 6.99
N GLY A 81 -9.03 -14.15 7.99
CA GLY A 81 -8.55 -14.79 9.22
C GLY A 81 -7.49 -13.91 9.90
N ASN A 82 -6.27 -14.43 10.02
CA ASN A 82 -5.15 -13.72 10.64
C ASN A 82 -4.28 -12.93 9.63
N THR A 83 -4.72 -12.88 8.36
CA THR A 83 -3.98 -12.22 7.28
C THR A 83 -4.62 -10.87 6.93
N THR A 84 -3.88 -9.77 7.12
CA THR A 84 -4.25 -8.46 6.57
C THR A 84 -3.70 -8.32 5.16
N ILE A 85 -4.58 -8.09 4.18
CA ILE A 85 -4.24 -7.86 2.77
C ILE A 85 -4.34 -6.36 2.49
N VAL A 86 -3.32 -5.78 1.88
CA VAL A 86 -3.26 -4.36 1.52
C VAL A 86 -2.83 -4.22 0.06
N THR A 87 -3.62 -3.58 -0.81
CA THR A 87 -3.25 -3.38 -2.21
C THR A 87 -3.73 -2.03 -2.74
N ASN A 88 -3.19 -1.59 -3.89
CA ASN A 88 -3.59 -0.33 -4.52
C ASN A 88 -4.71 -0.44 -5.58
N GLY A 89 -5.43 -1.57 -5.63
CA GLY A 89 -6.50 -1.75 -6.61
C GLY A 89 -7.40 -2.95 -6.30
N ASP A 90 -8.25 -3.30 -7.27
CA ASP A 90 -9.19 -4.43 -7.20
C ASP A 90 -8.51 -5.81 -7.06
N GLN A 91 -7.18 -5.90 -7.20
CA GLN A 91 -6.47 -7.14 -6.91
C GLN A 91 -6.60 -7.58 -5.45
N THR A 92 -6.98 -6.69 -4.51
CA THR A 92 -7.33 -7.09 -3.13
C THR A 92 -8.39 -8.20 -3.13
N ASP A 93 -9.43 -8.08 -3.95
CA ASP A 93 -10.50 -9.08 -4.03
C ASP A 93 -10.04 -10.39 -4.66
N THR A 94 -9.13 -10.28 -5.64
CA THR A 94 -8.51 -11.44 -6.26
C THR A 94 -7.67 -12.21 -5.23
N VAL A 95 -6.84 -11.51 -4.46
CA VAL A 95 -6.01 -12.10 -3.39
C VAL A 95 -6.90 -12.71 -2.32
N TYR A 96 -7.86 -11.97 -1.78
CA TYR A 96 -8.79 -12.44 -0.75
C TYR A 96 -9.52 -13.72 -1.16
N LYS A 97 -10.13 -13.72 -2.36
CA LYS A 97 -10.88 -14.87 -2.86
C LYS A 97 -10.00 -16.09 -3.07
N LEU A 98 -8.86 -15.92 -3.74
CA LEU A 98 -8.01 -17.06 -4.13
C LEU A 98 -7.24 -17.63 -2.93
N MET A 99 -6.80 -16.79 -2.00
CA MET A 99 -6.23 -17.27 -0.73
C MET A 99 -7.27 -17.99 0.13
N GLY A 100 -8.51 -17.49 0.16
CA GLY A 100 -9.63 -18.20 0.80
C GLY A 100 -9.95 -19.56 0.17
N GLN A 101 -9.47 -19.82 -1.06
CA GLN A 101 -9.56 -21.10 -1.76
C GLN A 101 -8.27 -21.95 -1.62
N GLY A 102 -7.35 -21.54 -0.75
CA GLY A 102 -6.10 -22.25 -0.48
C GLY A 102 -4.96 -21.97 -1.46
N LYS A 103 -5.06 -20.96 -2.33
CA LYS A 103 -3.94 -20.52 -3.18
C LYS A 103 -2.98 -19.63 -2.42
N THR A 104 -1.71 -19.60 -2.85
CA THR A 104 -0.75 -18.65 -2.27
C THR A 104 -0.99 -17.22 -2.79
N PHE A 105 -0.36 -16.25 -2.11
CA PHE A 105 -0.35 -14.84 -2.54
C PHE A 105 0.17 -14.66 -3.97
N GLU A 106 1.25 -15.36 -4.32
CA GLU A 106 1.86 -15.34 -5.65
C GLU A 106 0.97 -16.00 -6.70
N GLU A 107 0.35 -17.13 -6.37
CA GLU A 107 -0.60 -17.79 -7.26
C GLU A 107 -1.80 -16.91 -7.57
N ALA A 108 -2.30 -16.16 -6.58
CA ALA A 108 -3.37 -15.21 -6.78
C ALA A 108 -2.95 -14.07 -7.72
N LEU A 109 -1.79 -13.46 -7.48
CA LEU A 109 -1.29 -12.33 -8.26
C LEU A 109 -0.82 -12.70 -9.67
N ARG A 110 -0.47 -13.97 -9.94
CA ARG A 110 -0.18 -14.45 -11.31
C ARG A 110 -1.38 -14.29 -12.27
N THR A 111 -2.60 -14.23 -11.75
CA THR A 111 -3.81 -13.99 -12.55
C THR A 111 -4.00 -12.52 -12.95
N ARG A 112 -3.16 -11.62 -12.44
CA ARG A 112 -3.22 -10.18 -12.68
C ARG A 112 -1.99 -9.69 -13.45
N LYS A 113 -2.08 -8.43 -13.88
CA LYS A 113 -1.01 -7.61 -14.49
C LYS A 113 -1.12 -6.19 -13.89
N PHE A 114 -0.23 -5.29 -14.28
CA PHE A 114 -0.35 -3.83 -14.05
C PHE A 114 -1.72 -3.28 -14.50
N GLU A 115 -2.04 -2.03 -14.13
CA GLU A 115 -3.29 -1.37 -14.50
C GLU A 115 -3.33 -1.06 -16.02
N PRO A 116 -4.47 -1.25 -16.70
CA PRO A 116 -4.58 -1.01 -18.14
C PRO A 116 -4.82 0.49 -18.45
N ASP A 117 -4.04 1.38 -17.86
CA ASP A 117 -4.17 2.85 -17.94
C ASP A 117 -3.06 3.47 -18.80
N GLU A 118 -3.08 3.18 -20.10
CA GLU A 118 -2.16 3.77 -21.06
C GLU A 118 -2.12 5.31 -20.94
N PRO A 119 -0.93 5.94 -21.00
CA PRO A 119 0.40 5.37 -21.24
C PRO A 119 1.17 4.97 -19.96
N ASN A 120 0.54 5.04 -18.78
CA ASN A 120 1.26 4.87 -17.52
C ASN A 120 1.49 3.40 -17.16
N TYR A 121 0.56 2.51 -17.52
CA TYR A 121 0.62 1.08 -17.17
C TYR A 121 0.94 0.86 -15.70
N THR A 122 0.16 1.51 -14.85
CA THR A 122 0.52 1.74 -13.47
C THR A 122 0.76 0.43 -12.73
N PRO A 123 1.87 0.30 -11.98
CA PRO A 123 2.12 -0.90 -11.23
C PRO A 123 1.03 -1.22 -10.22
N ARG A 124 0.71 -2.51 -10.09
CA ARG A 124 -0.08 -3.02 -8.97
C ARG A 124 0.86 -3.43 -7.85
N ILE A 125 0.84 -2.68 -6.76
CA ILE A 125 1.52 -3.01 -5.52
C ILE A 125 0.56 -3.71 -4.56
N SER A 126 1.07 -4.71 -3.85
CA SER A 126 0.31 -5.52 -2.91
C SER A 126 1.18 -5.90 -1.73
N GLY A 127 0.57 -6.13 -0.58
CA GLY A 127 1.22 -6.68 0.59
C GLY A 127 0.24 -7.54 1.40
N ILE A 128 0.78 -8.54 2.10
CA ILE A 128 0.06 -9.33 3.09
C ILE A 128 0.85 -9.38 4.37
N ILE A 129 0.17 -9.36 5.51
CA ILE A 129 0.74 -9.45 6.85
C ILE A 129 0.02 -10.58 7.56
N ASN A 130 0.76 -11.60 7.98
CA ASN A 130 0.24 -12.72 8.75
C ASN A 130 0.68 -12.55 10.19
N VAL A 131 -0.25 -12.45 11.14
CA VAL A 131 0.06 -12.37 12.58
C VAL A 131 -0.48 -13.61 13.27
N MET A 132 0.42 -14.48 13.74
CA MET A 132 0.04 -15.73 14.41
C MET A 132 1.07 -16.12 15.46
N GLU A 133 0.59 -16.71 16.56
CA GLU A 133 1.43 -17.35 17.60
C GLU A 133 2.52 -16.43 18.20
N GLY A 134 2.24 -15.12 18.36
CA GLY A 134 3.23 -14.17 18.89
C GLY A 134 4.33 -13.79 17.89
N GLY A 135 4.16 -14.13 16.62
CA GLY A 135 5.03 -13.77 15.51
C GLY A 135 4.26 -13.12 14.37
N PHE A 136 5.00 -12.55 13.42
CA PHE A 136 4.44 -12.12 12.16
C PHE A 136 5.43 -12.29 11.02
N ASP A 137 4.89 -12.60 9.85
CA ASP A 137 5.60 -12.55 8.58
C ASP A 137 4.82 -11.65 7.61
N PHE A 138 5.48 -11.22 6.55
CA PHE A 138 4.81 -10.45 5.52
C PHE A 138 5.45 -10.67 4.15
N ALA A 139 4.64 -10.46 3.12
CA ALA A 139 5.10 -10.46 1.74
C ALA A 139 4.63 -9.19 1.03
N MET A 140 5.42 -8.73 0.07
CA MET A 140 5.11 -7.58 -0.78
C MET A 140 5.29 -7.97 -2.24
N SER A 141 4.50 -7.39 -3.12
CA SER A 141 4.55 -7.67 -4.55
C SER A 141 4.35 -6.42 -5.37
N ILE A 142 4.98 -6.40 -6.54
CA ILE A 142 4.75 -5.42 -7.61
C ILE A 142 4.56 -6.15 -8.94
N LEU A 143 3.49 -5.79 -9.66
CA LEU A 143 3.25 -6.20 -11.05
C LEU A 143 3.36 -4.95 -11.93
N LYS A 144 4.32 -4.93 -12.86
CA LYS A 144 4.62 -3.75 -13.70
C LYS A 144 4.90 -4.14 -15.15
N SER A 145 4.78 -3.18 -16.07
CA SER A 145 5.18 -3.36 -17.47
C SER A 145 6.70 -3.45 -17.59
N GLY A 146 7.19 -4.06 -18.67
CA GLY A 146 8.62 -4.10 -18.98
C GLY A 146 9.05 -2.79 -19.63
N ASP A 147 9.54 -1.84 -18.84
CA ASP A 147 10.00 -0.53 -19.32
C ASP A 147 8.94 0.24 -20.15
N GLY A 148 7.67 0.12 -19.76
CA GLY A 148 6.53 0.74 -20.45
C GLY A 148 5.95 -0.10 -21.60
N ASP A 149 6.53 -1.26 -21.91
CA ASP A 149 5.98 -2.19 -22.89
C ASP A 149 4.86 -3.05 -22.26
N PRO A 150 3.60 -2.93 -22.74
CA PRO A 150 2.48 -3.68 -22.17
C PRO A 150 2.47 -5.18 -22.55
N GLU A 151 3.28 -5.61 -23.51
CA GLU A 151 3.40 -7.04 -23.86
C GLU A 151 4.05 -7.84 -22.73
N TYR A 152 4.98 -7.21 -22.00
CA TYR A 152 5.77 -7.84 -20.94
C TYR A 152 5.28 -7.41 -19.56
N CYS A 153 4.84 -8.36 -18.76
CA CYS A 153 4.50 -8.11 -17.35
C CYS A 153 5.55 -8.74 -16.44
N ILE A 154 6.28 -7.90 -15.74
CA ILE A 154 7.23 -8.27 -14.69
C ILE A 154 6.43 -8.45 -13.40
N ARG A 155 6.68 -9.57 -12.70
CA ARG A 155 6.03 -9.91 -11.43
C ARG A 155 7.11 -10.22 -10.41
N ASN A 156 7.21 -9.37 -9.38
CA ASN A 156 8.13 -9.58 -8.28
C ASN A 156 7.34 -9.82 -7.00
N THR A 157 7.82 -10.77 -6.19
CA THR A 157 7.34 -10.99 -4.83
C THR A 157 8.54 -11.07 -3.90
N PHE A 158 8.42 -10.44 -2.75
CA PHE A 158 9.43 -10.38 -1.70
C PHE A 158 8.78 -10.88 -0.42
N ALA A 159 9.36 -11.91 0.19
CA ALA A 159 8.86 -12.50 1.43
C ALA A 159 9.84 -12.19 2.57
N TYR A 160 9.29 -11.94 3.76
CA TYR A 160 10.03 -11.59 4.96
C TYR A 160 9.45 -12.36 6.14
N ASP A 161 10.28 -13.10 6.88
CA ASP A 161 9.90 -13.80 8.12
C ASP A 161 9.65 -12.83 9.31
N GLY A 162 9.36 -11.55 9.01
CA GLY A 162 9.35 -10.42 9.92
C GLY A 162 10.47 -9.42 9.62
N CYS A 163 10.64 -8.43 10.50
CA CYS A 163 11.75 -7.47 10.43
C CYS A 163 12.18 -6.99 11.82
N PRO A 164 13.39 -6.41 11.95
CA PRO A 164 13.84 -5.83 13.21
C PRO A 164 12.90 -4.72 13.71
N ALA A 165 12.83 -4.52 15.02
CA ALA A 165 12.04 -3.44 15.62
C ALA A 165 12.47 -2.07 15.07
N GLY A 166 11.49 -1.22 14.78
CA GLY A 166 11.70 0.11 14.19
C GLY A 166 12.08 0.09 12.71
N GLU A 167 11.89 -1.03 12.01
CA GLU A 167 12.14 -1.13 10.57
C GLU A 167 10.90 -1.50 9.78
N GLY A 168 10.88 -1.06 8.52
CA GLY A 168 9.89 -1.47 7.53
C GLY A 168 10.47 -1.68 6.15
N ARG A 169 9.58 -2.05 5.23
CA ARG A 169 9.79 -2.20 3.80
C ARG A 169 8.73 -1.39 3.08
N PHE A 170 9.17 -0.58 2.12
CA PHE A 170 8.32 0.36 1.41
C PHE A 170 8.35 0.09 -0.09
N VAL A 171 7.18 -0.12 -0.68
CA VAL A 171 6.99 -0.20 -2.13
C VAL A 171 5.98 0.86 -2.55
N HIS A 172 6.17 1.42 -3.74
CA HIS A 172 5.26 2.41 -4.29
C HIS A 172 5.11 2.23 -5.80
N THR A 173 4.17 2.93 -6.43
CA THR A 173 3.87 2.72 -7.85
C THR A 173 4.88 3.42 -8.76
N TYR A 174 5.36 4.62 -8.41
CA TYR A 174 6.23 5.40 -9.30
C TYR A 174 7.49 5.92 -8.60
N THR A 175 8.63 5.97 -9.28
CA THR A 175 9.87 6.55 -8.72
C THR A 175 9.82 8.06 -8.55
N GLY A 176 8.90 8.74 -9.22
CA GLY A 176 8.63 10.16 -9.09
C GLY A 176 7.77 10.70 -10.22
N ASP A 177 7.88 12.01 -10.46
CA ASP A 177 7.22 12.66 -11.58
C ASP A 177 7.77 12.19 -12.95
N GLY A 178 6.90 12.22 -13.97
CA GLY A 178 7.25 11.91 -15.36
C GLY A 178 6.04 11.97 -16.29
N ASN A 179 6.28 11.75 -17.58
CA ASN A 179 5.23 11.58 -18.58
C ASN A 179 5.72 10.67 -19.74
N PRO A 180 5.39 9.36 -19.77
CA PRO A 180 4.60 8.63 -18.77
C PRO A 180 5.29 8.54 -17.40
N LEU A 181 4.54 8.19 -16.36
CA LEU A 181 5.07 8.06 -15.01
C LEU A 181 6.05 6.87 -14.90
N PRO A 182 7.29 7.07 -14.39
CA PRO A 182 8.27 6.01 -14.29
C PRO A 182 7.87 5.02 -13.19
N SER A 183 7.71 3.74 -13.55
CA SER A 183 7.40 2.66 -12.61
C SER A 183 8.50 2.46 -11.57
N TYR A 184 8.14 2.01 -10.37
CA TYR A 184 9.09 1.63 -9.33
C TYR A 184 10.00 0.47 -9.75
N GLU A 185 11.28 0.58 -9.39
CA GLU A 185 12.35 -0.38 -9.69
C GLU A 185 13.04 -0.86 -8.42
N GLY A 186 13.42 -2.14 -8.38
CA GLY A 186 14.21 -2.74 -7.31
C GLY A 186 13.41 -3.42 -6.19
N GLU A 187 14.13 -3.79 -5.14
CA GLU A 187 13.58 -4.38 -3.91
C GLU A 187 12.89 -3.32 -3.05
N PRO A 188 11.85 -3.67 -2.26
CA PRO A 188 11.20 -2.74 -1.33
C PRO A 188 12.22 -2.01 -0.43
N ALA A 189 12.15 -0.69 -0.43
CA ALA A 189 13.10 0.16 0.27
C ALA A 189 13.04 -0.09 1.79
N ARG A 190 14.20 -0.28 2.41
CA ARG A 190 14.32 -0.41 3.87
C ARG A 190 14.19 0.97 4.52
N VAL A 191 13.24 1.10 5.45
CA VAL A 191 12.92 2.36 6.12
C VAL A 191 12.92 2.21 7.64
N GLU A 192 13.13 3.32 8.34
CA GLU A 192 12.96 3.41 9.79
C GLU A 192 11.54 3.89 10.15
N ILE A 193 10.97 3.27 11.18
CA ILE A 193 9.65 3.56 11.76
C ILE A 193 9.86 3.98 13.21
N SER A 194 9.21 5.06 13.61
CA SER A 194 9.26 5.60 14.97
C SER A 194 7.91 6.17 15.40
N GLY A 195 7.73 6.28 16.72
CA GLY A 195 6.50 6.79 17.32
C GLY A 195 5.39 5.74 17.48
N ASP A 196 4.38 6.12 18.26
CA ASP A 196 3.10 5.41 18.32
C ASP A 196 2.26 5.65 17.05
N ILE A 197 1.07 5.03 16.98
CA ILE A 197 0.22 5.11 15.79
C ILE A 197 -0.18 6.55 15.44
N ASP A 198 -0.41 7.41 16.43
CA ASP A 198 -0.86 8.78 16.21
C ASP A 198 0.30 9.64 15.71
N GLN A 199 1.45 9.57 16.39
CA GLN A 199 2.68 10.25 15.95
C GLN A 199 3.12 9.82 14.56
N PHE A 200 3.07 8.51 14.28
CA PHE A 200 3.45 7.96 12.99
C PHE A 200 2.47 8.38 11.89
N THR A 201 1.17 8.35 12.16
CA THR A 201 0.14 8.80 11.21
C THR A 201 0.34 10.26 10.83
N ASP A 202 0.54 11.13 11.82
CA ASP A 202 0.77 12.57 11.61
C ASP A 202 2.07 12.81 10.83
N ALA A 203 3.15 12.12 11.19
CA ALA A 203 4.43 12.25 10.51
C ALA A 203 4.31 11.85 9.03
N VAL A 204 3.71 10.69 8.73
CA VAL A 204 3.51 10.23 7.36
C VAL A 204 2.63 11.22 6.58
N TRP A 205 1.50 11.65 7.14
CA TRP A 205 0.56 12.55 6.46
C TRP A 205 1.19 13.91 6.11
N ASN A 206 2.05 14.43 6.98
CA ASN A 206 2.73 15.71 6.80
C ASN A 206 3.93 15.61 5.84
N SER A 207 4.53 14.43 5.69
CA SER A 207 5.62 14.18 4.74
C SER A 207 5.13 13.89 3.30
N LEU A 208 3.85 13.56 3.10
CA LEU A 208 3.27 13.45 1.75
C LEU A 208 3.14 14.84 1.13
N ASN A 209 3.44 14.95 -0.17
CA ASN A 209 3.30 16.21 -0.90
C ASN A 209 1.88 16.77 -0.79
N GLU A 210 1.77 18.02 -0.33
CA GLU A 210 0.51 18.67 0.02
C GLU A 210 -0.47 18.71 -1.16
N ASP A 211 0.00 19.01 -2.37
CA ASP A 211 -0.86 19.12 -3.56
C ASP A 211 -1.37 17.76 -4.05
N ASN A 212 -0.63 16.70 -3.74
CA ASN A 212 -0.88 15.37 -4.30
C ASN A 212 -1.51 14.40 -3.29
N LYS A 213 -1.37 14.59 -1.98
CA LYS A 213 -1.95 13.67 -0.98
C LYS A 213 -3.47 13.62 -1.05
N VAL A 214 -4.03 12.42 -0.92
CA VAL A 214 -5.47 12.16 -1.01
C VAL A 214 -5.97 11.51 0.27
N SER A 215 -5.43 10.34 0.60
CA SER A 215 -5.83 9.56 1.76
C SER A 215 -4.67 8.75 2.32
N LEU A 216 -4.71 8.50 3.62
CA LEU A 216 -3.77 7.68 4.37
C LEU A 216 -4.54 6.72 5.28
N PHE A 217 -4.12 5.48 5.30
CA PHE A 217 -4.51 4.43 6.23
C PHE A 217 -3.26 3.98 6.98
N VAL A 218 -3.35 3.90 8.30
CA VAL A 218 -2.31 3.35 9.17
C VAL A 218 -2.94 2.31 10.09
N ARG A 219 -2.30 1.16 10.25
CA ARG A 219 -2.73 0.13 11.20
C ARG A 219 -1.55 -0.44 11.97
N TYR A 220 -1.76 -0.60 13.27
CA TYR A 220 -0.87 -1.29 14.20
C TYR A 220 -1.61 -2.53 14.69
N ILE A 221 -1.04 -3.71 14.45
CA ILE A 221 -1.57 -5.00 14.88
C ILE A 221 -0.65 -5.51 15.99
N ASP A 222 -1.17 -5.71 17.20
CA ASP A 222 -0.44 -6.33 18.30
C ASP A 222 -0.04 -7.75 17.89
N ILE A 223 1.26 -8.05 17.98
CA ILE A 223 1.83 -9.31 17.49
C ILE A 223 1.45 -10.49 18.41
N GLU A 224 1.24 -10.25 19.71
CA GLU A 224 0.86 -11.29 20.66
C GLU A 224 -0.62 -11.64 20.56
N THR A 225 -1.49 -10.63 20.45
CA THR A 225 -2.95 -10.82 20.55
C THR A 225 -3.66 -10.83 19.20
N GLY A 226 -3.09 -10.20 18.18
CA GLY A 226 -3.74 -9.95 16.89
C GLY A 226 -4.75 -8.80 16.92
N GLU A 227 -4.97 -8.15 18.07
CA GLU A 227 -5.81 -6.96 18.16
C GLU A 227 -5.16 -5.79 17.41
N TYR A 228 -5.97 -4.89 16.83
CA TYR A 228 -5.43 -3.81 16.03
C TYR A 228 -6.14 -2.47 16.24
N GLU A 229 -5.36 -1.41 16.05
CA GLU A 229 -5.85 -0.05 15.92
C GLU A 229 -5.65 0.46 14.49
N THR A 230 -6.56 1.32 14.04
CA THR A 230 -6.52 1.93 12.71
C THR A 230 -6.66 3.44 12.81
N ARG A 231 -5.98 4.17 11.93
CA ARG A 231 -6.20 5.59 11.65
C ARG A 231 -6.43 5.79 10.16
N ILE A 232 -7.42 6.60 9.84
CA ILE A 232 -7.75 7.00 8.46
C ILE A 232 -7.72 8.52 8.40
N VAL A 233 -6.93 9.05 7.47
CA VAL A 233 -6.86 10.48 7.19
C VAL A 233 -7.24 10.70 5.73
N ASN A 234 -8.21 11.57 5.49
CA ASN A 234 -8.62 11.98 4.15
C ASN A 234 -8.43 13.48 4.00
N LYS A 235 -7.92 13.92 2.85
CA LYS A 235 -7.82 15.35 2.50
C LYS A 235 -9.19 15.98 2.31
N ASN A 236 -10.08 15.25 1.64
CA ASN A 236 -11.48 15.64 1.43
C ASN A 236 -12.37 14.91 2.46
N LYS A 237 -13.45 15.56 2.92
CA LYS A 237 -14.40 15.02 3.90
C LYS A 237 -15.82 15.34 3.49
#